data_AF-A0A6G3PIB4-F1
#
_entry.id   AF-A0A6G3PIB4-F1
#
_cell.length_a   1.000
_cell.length_b   1.000
_cell.length_c   1.000
_cell.angle_alpha   90.00
_cell.angle_beta   90.00
_cell.angle_gamma   90.00
#
_symmetry.space_group_name_H-M   'P 1'
#
loop_
_entity.id
_entity.type
_entity.pdbx_description
1 polymer ?
#
loop_
_entity_poly.entity_id
_entity_poly.type
_entity_poly.pdbx_seq_one_letter_code
_entity_poly.pdbx_strand_id
1 'polypeptide(L)'
;MTGWDIRPQGVQGQLKVVGGHAGELKEALDALMKHLGEAARAAGTAVPGVAARIPLQGPVAPGREPLSRAASGPVAAALGEYVHARRPQLESMSERIQAAVVGAATATNEYLEGDLDTAKQAQDAARSVRLDLLNDLRGTK
;
A
#
# COMPACT_ATOMS: atom_id res chain seq x y z
N MET A 1 0.08 34.87 -21.12
CA MET A 1 -0.85 33.72 -21.27
C MET A 1 -0.01 32.46 -21.23
N THR A 2 0.03 31.81 -20.07
CA THR A 2 0.83 30.61 -19.83
C THR A 2 0.20 29.43 -20.57
N GLY A 3 0.99 28.70 -21.36
CA GLY A 3 0.55 27.66 -22.31
C GLY A 3 -0.01 26.38 -21.69
N TRP A 4 -0.84 26.48 -20.66
CA TRP A 4 -1.57 25.36 -20.08
C TRP A 4 -2.94 25.28 -20.76
N ASP A 5 -3.15 24.23 -21.55
CA ASP A 5 -4.44 23.84 -22.14
C ASP A 5 -4.89 22.52 -21.48
N ILE A 6 -5.40 22.61 -20.25
CA ILE A 6 -5.94 21.44 -19.56
C ILE A 6 -7.29 21.12 -20.17
N ARG A 7 -7.48 19.87 -20.62
CA ARG A 7 -8.76 19.33 -21.08
C ARG A 7 -9.44 18.56 -19.95
N PRO A 8 -10.40 19.14 -19.22
CA PRO A 8 -10.93 18.53 -17.99
C PRO A 8 -11.57 17.17 -18.23
N GLN A 9 -12.30 17.01 -19.33
CA GLN A 9 -12.90 15.73 -19.72
C GLN A 9 -11.83 14.66 -20.00
N GLY A 10 -10.72 15.05 -20.62
CA GLY A 10 -9.58 14.16 -20.86
C GLY A 10 -8.93 13.71 -19.56
N VAL A 11 -8.73 14.64 -18.62
CA VAL A 11 -8.18 14.33 -17.29
C VAL A 11 -9.12 13.40 -16.51
N GLN A 12 -10.43 13.69 -16.47
CA GLN A 12 -11.41 12.81 -15.81
C GLN A 12 -11.42 11.39 -16.38
N GLY A 13 -11.32 11.26 -17.71
CA GLY A 13 -11.19 9.96 -18.37
C GLY A 13 -9.95 9.20 -17.90
N GLN A 14 -8.79 9.87 -17.85
CA GLN A 14 -7.54 9.28 -17.36
C GLN A 14 -7.61 8.94 -15.86
N LEU A 15 -8.19 9.80 -15.03
CA LEU A 15 -8.37 9.55 -13.60
C LEU A 15 -9.22 8.30 -13.35
N LYS A 16 -10.25 8.06 -14.16
CA LYS A 16 -11.06 6.84 -14.09
C LYS A 16 -10.25 5.59 -14.42
N VAL A 17 -9.43 5.65 -15.48
CA VAL A 17 -8.55 4.54 -15.87
C VAL A 17 -7.52 4.25 -14.78
N VAL A 18 -6.85 5.29 -14.27
CA VAL A 18 -5.88 5.16 -13.17
C VAL A 18 -6.53 4.61 -11.90
N GLY A 19 -7.75 5.05 -11.57
CA GLY A 19 -8.52 4.50 -10.45
C GLY A 19 -8.83 3.01 -10.62
N GLY A 20 -9.15 2.57 -11.83
CA GLY A 20 -9.30 1.15 -12.16
C GLY A 20 -8.03 0.35 -11.92
N HIS A 21 -6.90 0.80 -12.49
CA HIS A 21 -5.61 0.13 -12.29
C HIS A 21 -5.11 0.17 -10.85
N ALA A 22 -5.42 1.23 -10.09
CA ALA A 22 -5.12 1.28 -8.66
C ALA A 22 -5.93 0.22 -7.89
N GLY A 23 -7.17 -0.05 -8.29
CA GLY A 23 -7.98 -1.16 -7.78
C GLY A 23 -7.37 -2.53 -8.08
N GLU A 24 -6.99 -2.78 -9.34
CA GLU A 24 -6.32 -4.02 -9.75
C GLU A 24 -4.99 -4.24 -8.99
N LEU A 25 -4.22 -3.17 -8.77
CA LEU A 25 -2.99 -3.22 -7.98
C LEU A 25 -3.28 -3.59 -6.52
N LYS A 26 -4.34 -3.03 -5.92
CA LYS A 26 -4.77 -3.39 -4.57
C LYS A 26 -5.12 -4.88 -4.48
N GLU A 27 -5.89 -5.39 -5.43
CA GLU A 27 -6.27 -6.81 -5.47
C GLU A 27 -5.03 -7.72 -5.59
N ALA A 28 -4.09 -7.35 -6.46
CA ALA A 28 -2.83 -8.08 -6.62
C ALA A 28 -1.99 -8.06 -5.33
N LEU A 29 -1.94 -6.94 -4.62
CA LEU A 29 -1.21 -6.82 -3.35
C LEU A 29 -1.86 -7.62 -2.23
N ASP A 30 -3.19 -7.59 -2.12
CA ASP A 30 -3.94 -8.38 -1.15
C ASP A 30 -3.75 -9.89 -1.42
N ALA A 31 -3.77 -10.30 -2.69
CA ALA A 31 -3.46 -11.67 -3.10
C ALA A 31 -2.02 -12.08 -2.77
N LEU A 32 -1.04 -11.20 -3.02
CA LEU A 32 0.36 -11.42 -2.66
C LEU A 32 0.49 -11.69 -1.15
N MET A 33 -0.10 -10.85 -0.30
CA MET A 33 -0.06 -11.01 1.16
C MET A 33 -0.72 -12.29 1.64
N LYS A 34 -1.85 -12.66 1.04
CA LYS A 34 -2.52 -13.93 1.31
C LYS A 34 -1.61 -15.12 0.99
N HIS A 35 -1.05 -15.16 -0.23
CA HIS A 35 -0.21 -16.27 -0.67
C HIS A 35 1.11 -16.38 0.09
N LEU A 36 1.71 -15.25 0.47
CA LEU A 36 2.87 -15.25 1.36
C LEU A 36 2.55 -15.83 2.74
N GLY A 37 1.38 -15.51 3.31
CA GLY A 37 0.92 -16.09 4.56
C GLY A 37 0.64 -17.60 4.46
N GLU A 38 0.03 -18.04 3.36
CA GLU A 38 -0.22 -19.46 3.07
C GLU A 38 1.10 -20.22 2.89
N ALA A 39 2.04 -19.68 2.10
CA ALA A 39 3.36 -20.27 1.89
C ALA A 39 4.16 -20.35 3.19
N ALA A 40 4.12 -19.31 4.04
CA ALA A 40 4.78 -19.31 5.34
C ALA A 40 4.18 -20.35 6.31
N ARG A 41 2.87 -20.65 6.20
CA ARG A 41 2.22 -21.72 7.00
C ARG A 41 2.52 -23.12 6.46
N ALA A 42 2.60 -23.27 5.14
CA ALA A 42 2.93 -24.53 4.48
C ALA A 42 4.42 -24.87 4.60
N ALA A 43 5.27 -23.86 4.70
CA ALA A 43 6.69 -24.00 4.97
C ALA A 43 6.91 -24.65 6.34
N GLY A 44 7.21 -25.95 6.33
CA GLY A 44 7.50 -26.74 7.52
C GLY A 44 8.68 -26.19 8.34
N THR A 45 8.91 -26.79 9.50
CA THR A 45 9.93 -26.34 10.47
C THR A 45 11.31 -26.91 10.14
N ALA A 46 12.40 -26.20 10.47
CA ALA A 46 13.78 -26.71 10.33
C ALA A 46 14.14 -27.85 11.31
N VAL A 47 13.22 -28.26 12.17
CA VAL A 47 13.41 -29.37 13.11
C VAL A 47 13.03 -30.68 12.41
N PRO A 48 13.92 -31.68 12.34
CA PRO A 48 13.57 -33.02 11.89
C PRO A 48 12.57 -33.65 12.87
N GLY A 49 11.40 -34.05 12.36
CA GLY A 49 10.30 -34.59 13.18
C GLY A 49 9.15 -33.60 13.30
N VAL A 50 7.94 -34.08 13.01
CA VAL A 50 6.68 -33.36 13.18
C VAL A 50 6.62 -32.72 14.58
N ALA A 51 6.38 -31.41 14.64
CA ALA A 51 6.03 -30.63 15.83
C ALA A 51 7.18 -30.04 16.68
N ALA A 52 7.99 -29.15 16.11
CA ALA A 52 8.53 -28.05 16.91
C ALA A 52 7.34 -27.18 17.39
N ARG A 53 6.86 -27.46 18.60
CA ARG A 53 5.77 -26.75 19.27
C ARG A 53 6.39 -25.82 20.31
N ILE A 54 6.14 -24.52 20.17
CA ILE A 54 6.54 -23.53 21.16
C ILE A 54 5.47 -23.53 22.27
N PRO A 55 5.80 -23.89 23.52
CA PRO A 55 4.84 -23.80 24.63
C PRO A 55 4.52 -22.33 24.91
N LEU A 56 3.23 -21.99 24.91
CA LEU A 56 2.72 -20.64 25.16
C LEU A 56 2.46 -20.34 26.64
N GLN A 57 2.49 -21.36 27.50
CA GLN A 57 2.28 -21.21 28.93
C GLN A 57 3.13 -22.23 29.71
N GLY A 58 3.52 -21.86 30.94
CA GLY A 58 4.32 -22.68 31.86
C GLY A 58 3.71 -24.05 32.20
N PRO A 59 4.35 -24.86 33.06
CA PRO A 59 4.00 -26.27 33.26
C PRO A 59 2.49 -26.45 33.53
N VAL A 60 1.82 -27.14 32.61
CA VAL A 60 0.40 -27.46 32.73
C VAL A 60 0.20 -28.61 33.71
N ALA A 61 -0.90 -28.57 34.47
CA ALA A 61 -1.25 -29.64 35.41
C ALA A 61 -1.35 -31.01 34.69
N PRO A 62 -1.05 -32.12 35.36
CA PRO A 62 -1.15 -33.47 34.77
C PRO A 62 -2.55 -33.70 34.20
N GLY A 63 -2.64 -34.08 32.92
CA GLY A 63 -3.91 -34.38 32.23
C GLY A 63 -4.50 -33.27 31.35
N ARG A 64 -3.83 -32.11 31.20
CA ARG A 64 -4.17 -31.11 30.17
C ARG A 64 -3.12 -31.04 29.06
N GLU A 65 -3.57 -30.90 27.82
CA GLU A 65 -2.64 -30.62 26.71
C GLU A 65 -2.01 -29.22 26.87
N PRO A 66 -0.69 -29.07 26.68
CA PRO A 66 -0.03 -27.78 26.68
C PRO A 66 -0.53 -26.90 25.53
N LEU A 67 -0.87 -25.65 25.85
CA LEU A 67 -1.07 -24.62 24.83
C LEU A 67 0.24 -24.46 24.05
N SER A 68 0.22 -24.85 22.79
CA SER A 68 1.40 -24.85 21.94
C SER A 68 1.09 -24.27 20.57
N ARG A 69 2.05 -23.53 20.01
CA ARG A 69 2.00 -23.01 18.64
C ARG A 69 3.03 -23.73 17.77
N ALA A 70 2.68 -23.98 16.51
CA ALA A 70 3.63 -24.43 15.50
C ALA A 70 4.77 -23.41 15.38
N ALA A 71 6.01 -23.85 15.56
CA ALA A 71 7.18 -23.05 15.26
C ALA A 71 7.15 -22.66 13.78
N SER A 72 7.52 -21.43 13.46
CA SER A 72 7.66 -20.99 12.07
C SER A 72 9.02 -21.43 11.54
N GLY A 73 9.06 -22.09 10.38
CA GLY A 73 10.30 -22.53 9.75
C GLY A 73 11.14 -21.40 9.16
N PRO A 74 12.38 -21.68 8.73
CA PRO A 74 13.30 -20.68 8.17
C PRO A 74 12.74 -20.02 6.90
N VAL A 75 11.95 -20.75 6.11
CA VAL A 75 11.27 -20.19 4.92
C VAL A 75 10.19 -19.19 5.33
N ALA A 76 9.42 -19.47 6.39
CA ALA A 76 8.45 -18.52 6.93
C ALA A 76 9.12 -17.24 7.45
N ALA A 77 10.29 -17.37 8.09
CA ALA A 77 11.08 -16.22 8.52
C ALA A 77 11.61 -15.40 7.33
N ALA A 78 12.15 -16.07 6.30
CA ALA A 78 12.64 -15.40 5.08
C ALA A 78 11.53 -14.67 4.32
N LEU A 79 10.33 -15.27 4.25
CA LEU A 79 9.14 -14.64 3.65
C LEU A 79 8.69 -13.41 4.46
N GLY A 80 8.74 -13.49 5.79
CA GLY A 80 8.50 -12.34 6.66
C GLY A 80 9.48 -11.20 6.39
N GLU A 81 10.77 -11.50 6.33
CA GLU A 81 11.83 -10.53 6.05
C GLU A 81 11.68 -9.91 4.66
N TYR A 82 11.34 -10.71 3.65
CA TYR A 82 11.05 -10.22 2.30
C TYR A 82 9.93 -9.17 2.31
N VAL A 83 8.82 -9.45 3.00
CA VAL A 83 7.69 -8.50 3.10
C VAL A 83 8.10 -7.24 3.86
N HIS A 84 8.85 -7.39 4.97
CA HIS A 84 9.37 -6.25 5.71
C HIS A 84 10.27 -5.36 4.85
N ALA A 85 11.18 -5.95 4.08
CA ALA A 85 12.08 -5.22 3.19
C ALA A 85 11.35 -4.58 1.99
N ARG A 86 10.22 -5.16 1.55
CA ARG A 86 9.42 -4.70 0.39
C ARG A 86 8.34 -3.68 0.73
N ARG A 87 7.97 -3.56 2.01
CA ARG A 87 6.91 -2.65 2.47
C ARG A 87 7.15 -1.19 2.06
N PRO A 88 8.34 -0.59 2.24
CA PRO A 88 8.55 0.82 1.92
C PRO A 88 8.35 1.12 0.43
N GLN A 89 8.71 0.19 -0.47
CA GLN A 89 8.53 0.39 -1.90
C GLN A 89 7.05 0.31 -2.29
N LEU A 90 6.27 -0.59 -1.67
CA LEU A 90 4.83 -0.71 -1.89
C LEU A 90 4.06 0.52 -1.37
N GLU A 91 4.45 1.02 -0.20
CA GLU A 91 3.92 2.27 0.36
C GLU A 91 4.25 3.46 -0.56
N SER A 92 5.51 3.60 -0.97
CA SER A 92 5.93 4.68 -1.89
C SER A 92 5.20 4.64 -3.23
N MET A 93 4.95 3.46 -3.80
CA MET A 93 4.15 3.33 -5.02
C MET A 93 2.73 3.86 -4.82
N SER A 94 2.10 3.50 -3.69
CA SER A 94 0.74 3.90 -3.35
C SER A 94 0.65 5.41 -3.13
N GLU A 95 1.60 6.00 -2.40
CA GLU A 95 1.70 7.44 -2.19
C GLU A 95 1.85 8.22 -3.50
N ARG A 96 2.68 7.72 -4.42
CA ARG A 96 2.87 8.34 -5.74
C ARG A 96 1.63 8.27 -6.61
N ILE A 97 0.92 7.15 -6.60
CA ILE A 97 -0.37 7.01 -7.32
C ILE A 97 -1.38 8.01 -6.75
N GLN A 98 -1.50 8.06 -5.42
CA GLN A 98 -2.41 8.98 -4.76
C GLN A 98 -2.05 10.44 -5.06
N ALA A 99 -0.78 10.82 -4.97
CA ALA A 99 -0.32 12.18 -5.23
C ALA A 99 -0.61 12.59 -6.68
N ALA A 100 -0.38 11.69 -7.64
CA ALA A 100 -0.68 11.95 -9.05
C ALA A 100 -2.19 12.13 -9.30
N VAL A 101 -3.03 11.25 -8.74
CA VAL A 101 -4.49 11.32 -8.89
C VAL A 101 -5.05 12.58 -8.24
N VAL A 102 -4.68 12.85 -6.99
CA VAL A 102 -5.18 14.00 -6.25
C VAL A 102 -4.69 15.30 -6.89
N GLY A 103 -3.40 15.42 -7.20
CA GLY A 103 -2.87 16.63 -7.82
C GLY A 103 -3.43 16.89 -9.21
N ALA A 104 -3.66 15.86 -10.03
CA ALA A 104 -4.31 16.04 -11.33
C ALA A 104 -5.78 16.48 -11.18
N ALA A 105 -6.51 15.93 -10.22
CA ALA A 105 -7.89 16.34 -9.93
C ALA A 105 -7.95 17.78 -9.41
N THR A 106 -7.15 18.11 -8.38
CA THR A 106 -7.08 19.46 -7.80
C THR A 106 -6.63 20.47 -8.84
N ALA A 107 -5.55 20.22 -9.57
CA ALA A 107 -5.08 21.15 -10.61
C ALA A 107 -6.12 21.41 -11.70
N THR A 108 -6.91 20.40 -12.08
CA THR A 108 -7.99 20.56 -13.06
C THR A 108 -9.14 21.41 -12.51
N ASN A 109 -9.50 21.22 -11.23
CA ASN A 109 -10.55 22.01 -10.59
C ASN A 109 -10.13 23.48 -10.44
N GLU A 110 -8.90 23.74 -9.95
CA GLU A 110 -8.40 25.11 -9.80
C GLU A 110 -8.22 25.80 -11.15
N TYR A 111 -7.79 25.07 -12.18
CA TYR A 111 -7.75 25.57 -13.56
C TYR A 111 -9.14 25.98 -14.07
N LEU A 112 -10.18 25.20 -13.76
CA LEU A 112 -11.56 25.53 -14.12
C LEU A 112 -12.10 26.77 -13.38
N GLU A 113 -11.65 26.99 -12.16
CA GLU A 113 -12.02 28.15 -11.34
C GLU A 113 -11.20 29.41 -11.70
N GLY A 114 -10.18 29.25 -12.54
CA GLY A 114 -9.32 30.34 -13.00
C GLY A 114 -8.13 30.63 -12.07
N ASP A 115 -7.94 29.85 -11.01
CA ASP A 115 -6.77 29.94 -10.13
C ASP A 115 -5.62 29.10 -10.67
N LEU A 116 -4.87 29.71 -11.61
CA LEU A 116 -3.73 29.06 -12.26
C LEU A 116 -2.54 28.87 -11.31
N ASP A 117 -2.41 29.68 -10.27
CA ASP A 117 -1.31 29.59 -9.32
C ASP A 117 -1.50 28.38 -8.39
N THR A 118 -2.72 28.21 -7.86
CA THR A 118 -3.08 27.03 -7.05
C THR A 118 -3.09 25.77 -7.90
N ALA A 119 -3.53 25.84 -9.17
CA ALA A 119 -3.42 24.73 -10.11
C ALA A 119 -1.97 24.28 -10.32
N LYS A 120 -1.04 25.24 -10.41
CA LYS A 120 0.39 24.95 -10.52
C LYS A 120 0.97 24.36 -9.25
N GLN A 121 0.62 24.91 -8.09
CA GLN A 121 1.05 24.37 -6.80
C GLN A 121 0.59 22.92 -6.62
N ALA A 122 -0.63 22.58 -7.05
CA ALA A 122 -1.13 21.21 -7.01
C ALA A 122 -0.30 20.26 -7.89
N GLN A 123 0.12 20.68 -9.09
CA GLN A 123 1.00 19.87 -9.93
C GLN A 123 2.40 19.71 -9.32
N ASP A 124 2.99 20.79 -8.79
CA ASP A 124 4.30 20.75 -8.16
C ASP A 124 4.31 19.89 -6.89
N ALA A 125 3.23 19.93 -6.10
CA ALA A 125 3.01 19.06 -4.95
C ALA A 125 2.88 17.59 -5.36
N ALA A 126 2.17 17.28 -6.44
CA ALA A 126 2.10 15.92 -6.98
C ALA A 126 3.46 15.41 -7.48
N ARG A 127 4.22 16.26 -8.17
CA ARG A 127 5.57 15.92 -8.66
C ARG A 127 6.53 15.59 -7.53
N SER A 128 6.39 16.29 -6.40
CA SER A 128 7.21 16.10 -5.20
C SER A 128 6.61 15.09 -4.21
N VAL A 129 5.49 14.44 -4.54
CA VAL A 129 4.79 13.45 -3.71
C VAL A 129 4.41 14.03 -2.33
N ARG A 130 4.00 15.30 -2.30
CA ARG A 130 3.61 16.03 -1.08
C ARG A 130 2.11 15.89 -0.84
N LEU A 131 1.72 14.73 -0.30
CA LEU A 131 0.32 14.43 0.02
C LEU A 131 -0.28 15.37 1.07
N ASP A 132 0.56 15.85 2.00
CA ASP A 132 0.21 16.88 2.99
C ASP A 132 -0.30 18.15 2.30
N LEU A 133 0.52 18.72 1.40
CA LEU A 133 0.19 19.94 0.68
C LEU A 133 -1.03 19.74 -0.22
N LEU A 134 -1.15 18.58 -0.88
CA LEU A 134 -2.31 18.26 -1.71
C LEU A 134 -3.62 18.19 -0.91
N ASN A 135 -3.58 17.68 0.32
CA ASN A 135 -4.75 17.64 1.19
C ASN A 135 -5.12 19.04 1.68
N ASP A 136 -4.14 19.88 2.02
CA ASP A 136 -4.36 21.26 2.43
C ASP A 136 -4.97 22.11 1.31
N LEU A 137 -4.45 21.97 0.08
CA LEU A 137 -4.98 22.61 -1.13
C LEU A 137 -6.41 22.18 -1.45
N ARG A 138 -6.78 20.94 -1.09
CA ARG A 138 -8.16 20.43 -1.28
C ARG A 138 -9.10 20.89 -0.16
N GLY A 139 -8.57 21.14 1.04
CA GLY A 139 -9.34 21.53 2.24
C GLY A 139 -9.52 23.04 2.42
N THR A 140 -8.93 23.87 1.57
CA THR A 140 -9.01 25.34 1.64
C THR A 140 -10.31 25.92 1.05
N LYS A 141 -11.32 25.07 0.80
CA LYS A 141 -12.65 25.44 0.30
C LYS A 141 -13.73 25.36 1.36
#